data_AF-A0A9W6ZMP0-F1
#
_entry.id   AF-A0A9W6ZMP0-F1
#
_cell.length_a   1.000
_cell.length_b   1.000
_cell.length_c   1.000
_cell.angle_alpha   90.00
_cell.angle_beta   90.00
_cell.angle_gamma   90.00
#
_symmetry.space_group_name_H-M   'P 1'
#
loop_
_entity.id
_entity.type
_entity.pdbx_description
1 polymer ?
#
loop_
_entity_poly.entity_id
_entity_poly.type
_entity_poly.pdbx_seq_one_letter_code
_entity_poly.pdbx_strand_id
1 'polypeptide(L)'
;MSLPLSSLSTLEKVEKISQAFYTSSLLFMPAWWLSDNFLDQSAAEDREIALCNVLGVLCGCLFAVTTWARTIKGAATEEKRNLDYVAAGCWGTCGLLTLSQAAQYKADKLMVNLGLQLGIGAAFVYQGLNRKDGGEKEE
;
A
#
# COMPACT_ATOMS: atom_id res chain seq x y z
N MET A 1 5.64 -20.25 1.59
CA MET A 1 6.67 -19.28 2.00
C MET A 1 6.05 -18.43 3.11
N SER A 2 6.35 -18.72 4.38
CA SER A 2 5.79 -17.94 5.49
C SER A 2 6.48 -16.58 5.54
N LEU A 3 5.69 -15.50 5.54
CA LEU A 3 6.18 -14.18 5.92
C LEU A 3 6.73 -14.30 7.34
N PRO A 4 8.00 -13.95 7.63
CA PRO A 4 8.50 -13.92 9.00
C PRO A 4 7.90 -12.69 9.69
N LEU A 5 6.58 -12.71 9.91
CA LEU A 5 5.84 -11.62 10.54
C LEU A 5 6.37 -11.36 11.95
N SER A 6 6.98 -12.35 12.61
CA SER A 6 7.59 -12.22 13.93
C SER A 6 8.75 -11.23 13.96
N SER A 7 9.47 -11.00 12.85
CA SER A 7 10.61 -10.08 12.79
C SER A 7 10.24 -8.66 12.39
N LEU A 8 8.96 -8.37 12.14
CA LEU A 8 8.48 -7.05 11.75
C LEU A 8 8.02 -6.26 12.98
N SER A 9 8.31 -4.96 12.98
CA SER A 9 7.73 -4.00 13.94
C SER A 9 6.20 -3.96 13.82
N THR A 10 5.53 -3.45 14.86
CA THR A 10 4.07 -3.30 14.85
C THR A 10 3.59 -2.44 13.67
N LEU A 11 4.31 -1.36 13.36
CA LEU A 11 3.99 -0.48 12.23
C LEU A 11 4.11 -1.21 10.89
N GLU A 12 5.17 -1.98 10.69
CA GLU A 12 5.36 -2.80 9.48
C GLU A 12 4.27 -3.86 9.32
N LYS A 13 3.83 -4.48 10.43
CA LYS A 13 2.71 -5.43 10.39
C LYS A 13 1.42 -4.76 9.95
N VAL A 14 1.09 -3.60 10.54
CA VAL A 14 -0.10 -2.83 10.17
C VAL A 14 -0.04 -2.42 8.71
N GLU A 15 1.08 -1.87 8.25
CA GLU A 15 1.29 -1.50 6.85
C GLU A 15 1.10 -2.70 5.90
N LYS A 16 1.68 -3.85 6.23
CA LYS A 16 1.55 -5.08 5.42
C LYS A 16 0.12 -5.60 5.38
N ILE A 17 -0.59 -5.55 6.50
CA ILE A 17 -2.01 -5.94 6.57
C ILE A 17 -2.86 -4.97 5.74
N SER A 18 -2.63 -3.66 5.84
CA SER A 18 -3.35 -2.64 5.06
C SER A 18 -3.12 -2.82 3.56
N GLN A 19 -1.88 -3.09 3.14
CA GLN A 19 -1.56 -3.38 1.74
C GLN A 19 -2.22 -4.66 1.26
N ALA A 20 -2.16 -5.73 2.06
CA ALA A 20 -2.77 -7.01 1.71
C ALA A 20 -4.29 -6.88 1.59
N PHE A 21 -4.94 -6.16 2.51
CA PHE A 21 -6.37 -5.87 2.48
C PHE A 21 -6.75 -5.09 1.22
N TYR A 22 -6.04 -4.00 0.93
CA TYR A 22 -6.32 -3.15 -0.23
C TYR A 22 -6.12 -3.93 -1.53
N THR A 23 -4.98 -4.61 -1.67
CA THR A 23 -4.66 -5.46 -2.82
C THR A 23 -5.71 -6.55 -3.04
N SER A 24 -6.11 -7.26 -1.98
CA SER A 24 -7.09 -8.34 -2.08
C SER A 24 -8.47 -7.81 -2.46
N SER A 25 -8.85 -6.63 -1.97
CA SER A 25 -10.13 -6.00 -2.33
C SER A 25 -10.18 -5.67 -3.83
N LEU A 26 -9.08 -5.16 -4.39
CA LEU A 26 -8.98 -4.84 -5.81
C LEU A 26 -8.91 -6.08 -6.72
N LEU A 27 -8.30 -7.18 -6.26
CA LEU A 27 -8.10 -8.39 -7.07
C LEU A 27 -9.26 -9.39 -7.03
N PHE A 28 -9.80 -9.64 -5.83
CA PHE A 28 -10.78 -10.71 -5.64
C PHE A 28 -12.21 -10.20 -5.55
N MET A 29 -12.38 -8.91 -5.26
CA MET A 29 -13.70 -8.27 -5.15
C MET A 29 -13.77 -6.94 -5.92
N PRO A 30 -13.27 -6.85 -7.18
CA PRO A 30 -13.19 -5.58 -7.92
C PRO A 30 -14.55 -4.93 -8.15
N ALA A 31 -15.55 -5.70 -8.54
CA ALA A 31 -16.90 -5.20 -8.79
C ALA A 31 -17.54 -4.61 -7.52
N TRP A 32 -17.43 -5.36 -6.41
CA TRP A 32 -17.90 -4.87 -5.11
C TRP A 32 -17.15 -3.60 -4.69
N TRP A 33 -15.83 -3.58 -4.84
CA TRP A 33 -15.03 -2.42 -4.48
C TRP A 33 -15.45 -1.19 -5.30
N LEU A 34 -15.59 -1.32 -6.63
CA LEU A 34 -16.01 -0.22 -7.50
C LEU A 34 -17.40 0.31 -7.11
N SER A 35 -18.40 -0.57 -7.01
CA SER A 35 -19.77 -0.19 -6.62
C SER A 35 -19.87 0.42 -5.22
N ASP A 36 -19.07 -0.08 -4.28
CA ASP A 36 -19.04 0.42 -2.91
C ASP A 36 -18.39 1.79 -2.82
N ASN A 37 -17.33 2.07 -3.58
CA ASN A 37 -16.53 3.28 -3.46
C ASN A 37 -17.05 4.48 -4.28
N PHE A 38 -17.57 4.24 -5.48
CA PHE A 38 -17.99 5.30 -6.41
C PHE A 38 -19.47 5.64 -6.30
N LEU A 39 -19.80 6.89 -6.63
CA LEU A 39 -21.19 7.36 -6.74
C LEU A 39 -21.88 6.75 -7.96
N ASP A 40 -21.17 6.66 -9.08
CA ASP A 40 -21.65 6.05 -10.31
C ASP A 40 -21.55 4.53 -10.26
N GLN A 41 -22.66 3.84 -10.50
CA GLN A 41 -22.72 2.38 -10.48
C GLN A 41 -22.29 1.77 -11.82
N SER A 42 -22.24 2.54 -12.92
CA SER A 42 -21.62 2.06 -14.17
C SER A 42 -20.10 1.89 -14.03
N ALA A 43 -19.50 2.38 -12.93
CA ALA A 43 -18.11 2.13 -12.61
C ALA A 43 -17.79 0.64 -12.36
N ALA A 44 -18.79 -0.23 -12.25
CA ALA A 44 -18.63 -1.69 -12.13
C ALA A 44 -18.83 -2.45 -13.46
N GLU A 45 -18.57 -1.79 -14.60
CA GLU A 45 -18.53 -2.42 -15.91
C GLU A 45 -17.22 -3.21 -16.14
N ASP A 46 -17.23 -4.12 -17.13
CA ASP A 46 -16.13 -5.06 -17.40
C ASP A 46 -14.78 -4.37 -17.60
N ARG A 47 -14.77 -3.19 -18.23
CA ARG A 47 -13.56 -2.42 -18.50
C ARG A 47 -12.94 -1.89 -17.20
N GLU A 48 -13.74 -1.29 -16.35
CA GLU A 48 -13.33 -0.71 -15.07
C GLU A 48 -12.92 -1.82 -14.10
N ILE A 49 -13.62 -2.96 -14.11
CA ILE A 49 -13.22 -4.17 -13.38
C ILE A 49 -11.84 -4.66 -13.84
N ALA A 50 -11.59 -4.72 -15.16
CA ALA A 50 -10.29 -5.12 -15.68
C ALA A 50 -9.18 -4.15 -15.22
N LEU A 51 -9.44 -2.84 -15.26
CA LEU A 51 -8.50 -1.82 -14.77
C LEU A 51 -8.27 -1.96 -13.25
N CYS A 52 -9.32 -2.18 -12.47
CA CYS A 52 -9.26 -2.40 -11.02
C CYS A 52 -8.39 -3.62 -10.67
N ASN A 53 -8.55 -4.72 -11.40
CA ASN A 53 -7.69 -5.90 -11.26
C ASN A 53 -6.22 -5.61 -11.60
N VAL A 54 -5.95 -4.86 -12.68
CA VAL A 54 -4.58 -4.44 -13.02
C VAL A 54 -3.97 -3.60 -11.90
N LEU A 55 -4.72 -2.65 -11.33
CA LEU A 55 -4.28 -1.87 -10.16
C LEU A 55 -4.02 -2.78 -8.96
N GLY A 56 -4.88 -3.77 -8.72
CA GLY A 56 -4.68 -4.80 -7.70
C GLY A 56 -3.37 -5.57 -7.89
N VAL A 57 -3.03 -5.97 -9.12
CA VAL A 57 -1.75 -6.64 -9.42
C VAL A 57 -0.58 -5.72 -9.11
N LEU A 58 -0.64 -4.44 -9.52
CA LEU A 58 0.42 -3.47 -9.27
C LEU A 58 0.64 -3.24 -7.76
N CYS A 59 -0.44 -3.11 -6.99
CA CYS A 59 -0.38 -3.05 -5.52
C CYS A 59 0.22 -4.32 -4.92
N GLY A 60 -0.13 -5.49 -5.47
CA GLY A 60 0.44 -6.78 -5.07
C GLY A 60 1.94 -6.88 -5.35
N CYS A 61 2.42 -6.37 -6.50
CA CYS A 61 3.83 -6.28 -6.81
C CYS A 61 4.57 -5.37 -5.83
N LEU A 62 4.01 -4.20 -5.50
CA LEU A 62 4.60 -3.28 -4.52
C LEU A 62 4.66 -3.93 -3.13
N PHE A 63 3.60 -4.62 -2.72
CA PHE A 63 3.57 -5.41 -1.49
C PHE A 63 4.67 -6.48 -1.47
N ALA A 64 4.83 -7.23 -2.56
CA ALA A 64 5.83 -8.30 -2.68
C ALA A 64 7.26 -7.74 -2.64
N VAL A 65 7.56 -6.69 -3.41
CA VAL A 65 8.90 -6.07 -3.47
C VAL A 65 9.30 -5.48 -2.12
N THR A 66 8.41 -4.71 -1.51
CA THR A 66 8.70 -4.08 -0.20
C THR A 66 8.77 -5.11 0.93
N THR A 67 8.07 -6.23 0.82
CA THR A 67 8.24 -7.36 1.73
C THR A 67 9.58 -8.05 1.54
N TRP A 68 9.92 -8.36 0.29
CA TRP A 68 11.16 -9.05 -0.04
C TRP A 68 12.39 -8.24 0.39
N ALA A 69 12.41 -6.93 0.13
CA ALA A 69 13.49 -6.06 0.58
C ALA A 69 13.71 -6.07 2.10
N ARG A 70 12.66 -6.27 2.89
CA ARG A 70 12.78 -6.40 4.35
C ARG A 70 13.39 -7.73 4.79
N THR A 71 13.23 -8.79 4.01
CA THR A 71 13.76 -10.13 4.34
C THR A 71 15.17 -10.39 3.81
N ILE A 72 15.69 -9.55 2.90
CA ILE A 72 17.08 -9.64 2.44
C ILE A 72 18.04 -9.30 3.60
N LYS A 73 18.80 -10.32 4.03
CA LYS A 73 19.95 -10.17 4.92
C LYS A 73 21.13 -9.56 4.14
N GLY A 74 21.76 -8.53 4.70
CA GLY A 74 22.97 -7.92 4.11
C GLY A 74 22.73 -6.84 3.05
N ALA A 75 21.49 -6.52 2.67
CA ALA A 75 21.22 -5.31 1.90
C ALA A 75 21.53 -4.08 2.77
N ALA A 76 22.25 -3.10 2.20
CA ALA A 76 22.63 -1.91 2.93
C ALA A 76 21.40 -1.07 3.33
N THR A 77 21.53 -0.37 4.44
CA THR A 77 20.41 0.37 5.04
C THR A 77 19.90 1.47 4.11
N GLU A 78 20.80 2.06 3.33
CA GLU A 78 20.49 3.15 2.40
C GLU A 78 19.56 2.70 1.26
N GLU A 79 19.76 1.53 0.66
CA GLU A 79 18.89 1.01 -0.39
C GLU A 79 17.49 0.70 0.17
N LYS A 80 17.41 0.16 1.39
CA LYS A 80 16.12 -0.08 2.06
C LYS A 80 15.40 1.23 2.37
N ARG A 81 16.15 2.27 2.77
CA ARG A 81 15.62 3.62 3.01
C ARG A 81 15.10 4.25 1.72
N ASN A 82 15.87 4.16 0.63
CA ASN A 82 15.44 4.67 -0.67
C ASN A 82 14.19 3.96 -1.18
N LEU A 83 14.11 2.64 -1.00
CA LEU A 83 12.92 1.88 -1.34
C LEU A 83 11.68 2.36 -0.56
N ASP A 84 11.82 2.67 0.72
CA ASP A 84 10.72 3.23 1.51
C ASP A 84 10.26 4.56 0.96
N TYR A 85 11.17 5.47 0.63
CA TYR A 85 10.76 6.77 0.07
C TYR A 85 10.10 6.63 -1.29
N VAL A 86 10.56 5.70 -2.13
CA VAL A 86 9.89 5.38 -3.40
C VAL A 86 8.49 4.82 -3.15
N ALA A 87 8.36 3.85 -2.24
CA ALA A 87 7.06 3.27 -1.89
C ALA A 87 6.11 4.32 -1.29
N ALA A 88 6.63 5.22 -0.43
CA ALA A 88 5.91 6.35 0.11
C ALA A 88 5.41 7.28 -1.00
N GLY A 89 6.26 7.59 -1.99
CA GLY A 89 5.90 8.39 -3.16
C GLY A 89 4.78 7.75 -3.97
N CYS A 90 4.86 6.44 -4.23
CA CYS A 90 3.81 5.70 -4.92
C CYS A 90 2.46 5.79 -4.19
N TRP A 91 2.43 5.44 -2.90
CA TRP A 91 1.21 5.47 -2.09
C TRP A 91 0.65 6.88 -1.89
N GLY A 92 1.54 7.86 -1.65
CA GLY A 92 1.17 9.26 -1.56
C GLY A 92 0.55 9.79 -2.85
N THR A 93 1.10 9.42 -4.00
CA THR A 93 0.55 9.79 -5.32
C THR A 93 -0.83 9.17 -5.52
N CYS A 94 -1.06 7.92 -5.13
CA CYS A 94 -2.40 7.33 -5.13
C CYS A 94 -3.38 8.17 -4.29
N GLY A 95 -2.98 8.58 -3.08
CA GLY A 95 -3.78 9.44 -2.21
C GLY A 95 -4.14 10.78 -2.84
N LEU A 96 -3.16 11.45 -3.46
CA LEU A 96 -3.39 12.72 -4.15
C LEU A 96 -4.30 12.56 -5.38
N LEU A 97 -4.15 11.50 -6.16
CA LEU A 97 -5.03 11.20 -7.28
C LEU A 97 -6.46 10.93 -6.81
N THR A 98 -6.63 10.16 -5.75
CA THR A 98 -7.93 9.92 -5.10
C THR A 98 -8.57 11.23 -4.66
N LEU A 99 -7.81 12.14 -4.04
CA LEU A 99 -8.30 13.47 -3.65
C LEU A 99 -8.68 14.32 -4.86
N SER A 100 -7.89 14.28 -5.94
CA SER A 100 -8.20 15.03 -7.18
C SER A 100 -9.50 14.57 -7.86
N GLN A 101 -9.93 13.32 -7.59
CA GLN A 101 -11.16 12.73 -8.09
C GLN A 101 -12.25 12.63 -7.01
N ALA A 102 -12.14 13.39 -5.92
CA ALA A 102 -13.04 13.32 -4.77
C ALA A 102 -14.53 13.39 -5.13
N ALA A 103 -14.89 14.16 -6.16
CA ALA A 103 -16.26 14.30 -6.63
C ALA A 103 -16.90 13.00 -7.15
N GLN A 104 -16.10 11.98 -7.47
CA GLN A 104 -16.58 10.69 -7.97
C GLN A 104 -16.86 9.68 -6.84
N TYR A 105 -16.32 9.91 -5.64
CA TYR A 105 -16.38 8.97 -4.53
C TYR A 105 -17.54 9.29 -3.58
N LYS A 106 -18.06 8.26 -2.92
CA LYS A 106 -18.87 8.44 -1.71
C LYS A 106 -17.99 9.01 -0.60
N ALA A 107 -18.49 9.98 0.16
CA ALA A 107 -17.67 10.76 1.10
C ALA A 107 -17.00 9.91 2.19
N ASP A 108 -17.72 8.94 2.76
CA ASP A 108 -17.18 8.01 3.76
C ASP A 108 -16.08 7.11 3.16
N LYS A 109 -16.30 6.64 1.92
CA LYS A 109 -15.35 5.79 1.20
C LYS A 109 -14.11 6.55 0.75
N LEU A 110 -14.27 7.81 0.34
CA LEU A 110 -13.17 8.70 0.03
C LEU A 110 -12.23 8.82 1.23
N MET A 111 -12.76 9.07 2.43
CA MET A 111 -11.97 9.19 3.65
C MET A 111 -11.23 7.90 3.99
N VAL A 112 -11.87 6.74 3.82
CA VAL A 112 -11.22 5.44 4.03
C VAL A 112 -10.07 5.22 3.04
N ASN A 113 -10.26 5.53 1.76
CA ASN A 113 -9.20 5.39 0.74
C ASN A 113 -8.05 6.34 0.99
N LEU A 114 -8.33 7.62 1.29
CA LEU A 114 -7.30 8.59 1.63
C LEU A 114 -6.53 8.17 2.88
N GLY A 115 -7.22 7.72 3.92
CA GLY A 115 -6.61 7.22 5.15
C GLY A 115 -5.70 6.01 4.90
N LEU A 116 -6.13 5.05 4.07
CA LEU A 116 -5.33 3.90 3.70
C LEU A 116 -4.11 4.31 2.86
N GLN A 117 -4.32 5.03 1.76
CA GLN A 117 -3.26 5.36 0.81
C GLN A 117 -2.22 6.32 1.43
N LEU A 118 -2.66 7.41 2.05
CA LEU A 118 -1.77 8.35 2.71
C LEU A 118 -1.18 7.77 4.00
N GLY A 119 -1.94 6.96 4.74
CA GLY A 119 -1.45 6.29 5.95
C GLY A 119 -0.33 5.29 5.66
N ILE A 120 -0.49 4.48 4.61
CA ILE A 120 0.58 3.57 4.13
C ILE A 120 1.79 4.40 3.66
N GLY A 121 1.56 5.48 2.91
CA GLY A 121 2.63 6.37 2.48
C GLY A 121 3.41 6.96 3.67
N ALA A 122 2.71 7.49 4.67
CA ALA A 122 3.30 8.02 5.90
C ALA A 122 4.05 6.94 6.69
N ALA A 123 3.53 5.71 6.74
CA ALA A 123 4.21 4.60 7.39
C ALA A 123 5.55 4.28 6.71
N PHE A 124 5.63 4.35 5.38
CA PHE A 124 6.90 4.21 4.67
C PHE A 124 7.86 5.38 4.92
N VAL A 125 7.37 6.63 4.90
CA VAL A 125 8.21 7.81 5.25
C VAL A 125 8.80 7.64 6.65
N TYR A 126 7.98 7.26 7.62
CA TYR A 126 8.42 7.03 8.98
C TYR A 126 9.49 5.94 9.06
N GLN A 127 9.30 4.83 8.35
CA GLN A 127 10.30 3.76 8.30
C GLN A 127 11.61 4.24 7.65
N GLY A 128 11.54 5.00 6.56
CA GLY A 128 12.72 5.56 5.90
C GLY A 128 13.51 6.50 6.82
N LEU A 129 12.81 7.34 7.60
CA LEU A 129 13.41 8.25 8.57
C LEU A 129 14.03 7.55 9.79
N ASN A 130 13.45 6.44 10.22
CA ASN A 130 13.84 5.74 11.46
C ASN A 130 14.65 4.45 11.21
N ARG A 131 15.03 4.16 9.96
CA ARG A 131 15.97 3.08 9.67
C ARG A 131 17.33 3.42 10.28
N LYS A 132 17.72 2.66 11.30
CA LYS A 132 19.09 2.71 11.84
C LYS A 132 20.04 2.09 10.81
N ASP A 133 21.10 2.81 10.46
CA ASP A 133 22.23 2.25 9.71
C ASP A 133 22.75 1.03 10.48
N GLY A 134 22.97 -0.08 9.79
CA GLY A 134 23.29 -1.36 10.42
C GLY A 134 24.52 -1.27 11.31
N GLY A 135 24.28 -1.01 12.59
CA GLY A 135 25.27 -0.88 13.64
C GLY A 135 24.53 -0.97 14.97
N GLU A 136 24.78 -2.08 15.66
CA GLU A 136 24.30 -2.43 17.00
C GLU A 136 22.88 -2.99 17.09
N LYS A 137 22.86 -4.32 17.18
CA LYS A 137 21.87 -5.03 18.00
C LYS A 137 22.00 -4.46 19.41
N GLU A 138 20.97 -3.80 19.93
CA GLU A 138 20.80 -3.72 21.37
C GLU A 138 20.40 -5.13 21.84
N GLU A 139 21.26 -5.71 22.68
CA GLU A 139 21.10 -7.00 23.36
C GLU A 139 19.86 -7.03 24.27
#